data_AF-A0A1Y1Q7T4-F1
#
_entry.id   AF-A0A1Y1Q7T4-F1
#
_cell.length_a   1.000
_cell.length_b   1.000
_cell.length_c   1.000
_cell.angle_alpha   90.00
_cell.angle_beta   90.00
_cell.angle_gamma   90.00
#
_symmetry.space_group_name_H-M   'P 1'
#
loop_
_entity.id
_entity.type
_entity.pdbx_description
1 polymer ?
#
loop_
_entity_poly.entity_id
_entity_poly.type
_entity_poly.pdbx_seq_one_letter_code
_entity_poly.pdbx_strand_id
1 'polypeptide(L)'
;MLELKPEITYGDLMAAGIGVVVVLLLGMLSFIYTQILQSVDDRADLVASLRDGKVRRLYQGSVNWLLRGLQKLYGNKDSLQAFGVSFLLSYLYPFLFFILTYSYFDGTHRFSGKELLPADSPYRPYFFLIFPLFFTIVFFVNTVHVVEWGQTQLRRLGLRISEFGFQVGTNLFISVFSGVFAAATVTVSGGAFVVMSAFAAIFVSSSVFPGNITFYTILVAGSVVAGLNAWMGIYDVSLMFAFFYLALPLVNALLDWLSWWVSRFFLERTAQAPRVRVIVLDVVLDFGVAVLFMLALCLLLPAGAILLDSLYAGWVDVETGVPAETGWQEYAVWARDDPWGKGIMVTLMLVTTLIPTLLHILLGLMAFFIHGFKGAALADFLEQPRKNWRDAVASFWMFGYVLIAGLAMLALYQGLQHFIQLPIAQWLYHFTGYFYELP
;
A
#
# COMPACT_ATOMS: atom_id res chain seq x y z
N MET A 1 10.35 22.30 -34.98
CA MET A 1 9.39 22.81 -33.99
C MET A 1 8.89 21.62 -33.21
N LEU A 2 9.40 21.42 -32.00
CA LEU A 2 8.82 20.46 -31.07
C LEU A 2 7.59 21.16 -30.48
N GLU A 3 6.40 20.64 -30.76
CA GLU A 3 5.19 21.06 -30.04
C GLU A 3 5.45 20.85 -28.56
N LEU A 4 5.43 21.95 -27.79
CA LEU A 4 5.41 21.88 -26.33
C LEU A 4 4.17 21.07 -25.95
N LYS A 5 4.37 19.85 -25.44
CA LYS A 5 3.29 19.07 -24.84
C LYS A 5 2.60 19.97 -23.80
N PRO A 6 1.25 19.92 -23.70
CA PRO A 6 0.53 20.71 -22.72
C PRO A 6 1.14 20.46 -21.34
N GLU A 7 1.50 21.55 -20.64
CA GLU A 7 2.02 21.46 -19.28
C GLU A 7 1.01 20.71 -18.42
N ILE A 8 1.42 19.54 -17.92
CA ILE A 8 0.64 18.78 -16.94
C ILE A 8 0.47 19.71 -15.75
N THR A 9 -0.77 20.07 -15.44
CA THR A 9 -1.02 21.02 -14.34
C THR A 9 -0.90 20.28 -13.01
N TYR A 10 -0.56 21.02 -11.96
CA TYR A 10 -0.59 20.50 -10.58
C TYR A 10 -1.96 19.90 -10.21
N GLY A 11 -3.05 20.39 -10.83
CA GLY A 11 -4.39 19.83 -10.70
C GLY A 11 -4.51 18.41 -11.24
N ASP A 12 -3.85 18.11 -12.36
CA ASP A 12 -3.85 16.78 -12.97
C ASP A 12 -3.07 15.77 -12.11
N LEU A 13 -1.99 16.22 -11.45
CA LEU A 13 -1.17 15.43 -10.53
C LEU A 13 -1.91 15.09 -9.23
N MET A 14 -2.57 16.09 -8.62
CA MET A 14 -3.45 15.90 -7.46
C MET A 14 -4.58 14.91 -7.75
N ALA A 15 -5.23 15.06 -8.92
CA ALA A 15 -6.30 14.17 -9.33
C ALA A 15 -5.82 12.73 -9.53
N ALA A 16 -4.61 12.52 -10.05
CA ALA A 16 -4.03 11.20 -10.24
C ALA A 16 -3.65 10.52 -8.93
N GLY A 17 -2.93 11.22 -8.02
CA GLY A 17 -2.51 10.65 -6.74
C GLY A 17 -3.69 10.28 -5.83
N ILE A 18 -4.69 11.16 -5.73
CA ILE A 18 -5.94 10.84 -5.03
C ILE A 18 -6.70 9.73 -5.77
N GLY A 19 -6.74 9.79 -7.11
CA GLY A 19 -7.38 8.78 -7.94
C GLY A 19 -6.88 7.38 -7.63
N VAL A 20 -5.58 7.20 -7.42
CA VAL A 20 -4.98 5.91 -7.04
C VAL A 20 -5.48 5.45 -5.68
N VAL A 21 -5.34 6.28 -4.64
CA VAL A 21 -5.75 5.90 -3.27
C VAL A 21 -7.23 5.55 -3.26
N VAL A 22 -8.05 6.35 -3.95
CA VAL A 22 -9.47 6.10 -4.14
C VAL A 22 -9.69 4.79 -4.90
N VAL A 23 -8.99 4.52 -5.99
CA VAL A 23 -9.10 3.26 -6.76
C VAL A 23 -8.71 2.03 -5.92
N LEU A 24 -7.67 2.13 -5.09
CA LEU A 24 -7.26 1.05 -4.19
C LEU A 24 -8.31 0.79 -3.11
N LEU A 25 -8.82 1.85 -2.47
CA LEU A 25 -9.91 1.76 -1.49
C LEU A 25 -11.20 1.20 -2.14
N LEU A 26 -11.51 1.64 -3.36
CA LEU A 26 -12.64 1.16 -4.17
C LEU A 26 -12.49 -0.33 -4.51
N GLY A 27 -11.31 -0.75 -4.96
CA GLY A 27 -11.01 -2.14 -5.28
C GLY A 27 -11.15 -3.04 -4.06
N MET A 28 -10.62 -2.61 -2.91
CA MET A 28 -10.72 -3.36 -1.66
C MET A 28 -12.17 -3.47 -1.18
N LEU A 29 -12.93 -2.38 -1.17
CA LEU A 29 -14.34 -2.42 -0.77
C LEU A 29 -15.20 -3.21 -1.77
N SER A 30 -14.95 -3.07 -3.07
CA SER A 30 -15.63 -3.87 -4.10
C SER A 30 -15.37 -5.36 -3.91
N PHE A 31 -14.14 -5.74 -3.54
CA PHE A 31 -13.81 -7.13 -3.21
C PHE A 31 -14.57 -7.59 -1.96
N ILE A 32 -14.57 -6.79 -0.88
CA ILE A 32 -15.32 -7.08 0.35
C ILE A 32 -16.81 -7.27 0.05
N TYR A 33 -17.43 -6.39 -0.73
CA TYR A 33 -18.84 -6.52 -1.07
C TYR A 33 -19.14 -7.69 -1.98
N THR A 34 -18.24 -8.03 -2.91
CA THR A 34 -18.39 -9.24 -3.72
C THR A 34 -18.37 -10.49 -2.85
N GLN A 35 -17.50 -10.55 -1.85
CA GLN A 35 -17.47 -11.64 -0.87
C GLN A 35 -18.76 -11.69 -0.03
N ILE A 36 -19.26 -10.53 0.42
CA ILE A 36 -20.53 -10.43 1.17
C ILE A 36 -21.70 -10.96 0.34
N LEU A 37 -21.79 -10.56 -0.94
CA LEU A 37 -22.86 -10.97 -1.84
C LEU A 37 -22.81 -12.47 -2.16
N GLN A 38 -21.64 -13.11 -2.01
CA GLN A 38 -21.47 -14.54 -2.22
C GLN A 38 -21.95 -15.39 -1.04
N SER A 39 -21.96 -14.83 0.17
CA SER A 39 -22.38 -15.49 1.42
C SER A 39 -23.88 -15.33 1.64
N VAL A 40 -24.59 -16.44 1.88
CA VAL A 40 -26.06 -16.43 2.07
C VAL A 40 -26.43 -15.66 3.34
N ASP A 41 -25.71 -15.92 4.42
CA ASP A 41 -25.98 -15.30 5.72
C ASP A 41 -25.63 -13.81 5.70
N ASP A 42 -24.47 -13.43 5.15
CA ASP A 42 -24.08 -12.02 5.08
C ASP A 42 -24.99 -11.22 4.14
N ARG A 43 -25.48 -11.85 3.05
CA ARG A 43 -26.48 -11.24 2.15
C ARG A 43 -27.81 -11.02 2.86
N ALA A 44 -28.27 -11.97 3.67
CA ALA A 44 -29.50 -11.81 4.46
C ALA A 44 -29.36 -10.69 5.50
N ASP A 45 -28.22 -10.61 6.19
CA ASP A 45 -27.91 -9.53 7.14
C ASP A 45 -27.85 -8.15 6.46
N LEU A 46 -27.27 -8.08 5.26
CA LEU A 46 -27.25 -6.86 4.46
C LEU A 46 -28.67 -6.43 4.07
N VAL A 47 -29.49 -7.35 3.56
CA VAL A 47 -30.89 -7.08 3.22
C VAL A 47 -31.67 -6.58 4.44
N ALA A 48 -31.54 -7.24 5.59
CA ALA A 48 -32.19 -6.82 6.82
C ALA A 48 -31.75 -5.41 7.27
N SER A 49 -30.46 -5.10 7.13
CA SER A 49 -29.89 -3.78 7.45
C SER A 49 -30.39 -2.69 6.50
N LEU A 50 -30.51 -3.00 5.21
CA LEU A 50 -31.08 -2.10 4.20
C LEU A 50 -32.56 -1.83 4.46
N ARG A 51 -33.34 -2.86 4.85
CA ARG A 51 -34.78 -2.75 5.11
C ARG A 51 -35.12 -1.98 6.38
N ASP A 52 -34.34 -2.11 7.46
CA ASP A 52 -34.57 -1.34 8.69
C ASP A 52 -34.46 0.18 8.43
N GLY A 53 -33.79 0.58 7.35
CA GLY A 53 -33.70 1.98 6.94
C GLY A 53 -32.99 2.85 7.96
N LYS A 54 -32.19 2.29 8.87
CA LYS A 54 -31.42 3.06 9.86
C LYS A 54 -29.96 3.06 9.45
N VAL A 55 -29.44 4.24 9.10
CA VAL A 55 -28.02 4.49 8.79
C VAL A 55 -27.09 3.80 9.79
N ARG A 56 -27.43 3.89 11.09
CA ARG A 56 -26.65 3.27 12.17
C ARG A 56 -26.50 1.76 12.00
N ARG A 57 -27.58 1.03 11.71
CA ARG A 57 -27.52 -0.44 11.58
C ARG A 57 -26.71 -0.84 10.35
N LEU A 58 -26.90 -0.13 9.23
CA LEU A 58 -26.15 -0.39 8.00
C LEU A 58 -24.64 -0.14 8.20
N TYR A 59 -24.30 0.94 8.89
CA TYR A 59 -22.92 1.23 9.26
C TYR A 59 -22.35 0.15 10.20
N GLN A 60 -23.07 -0.24 11.25
CA GLN A 60 -22.62 -1.29 12.19
C GLN A 60 -22.43 -2.65 11.50
N GLY A 61 -23.34 -3.03 10.60
CA GLY A 61 -23.17 -4.22 9.76
C GLY A 61 -21.89 -4.14 8.92
N SER A 62 -21.67 -3.00 8.26
CA SER A 62 -20.46 -2.74 7.46
C SER A 62 -19.16 -2.80 8.27
N VAL A 63 -19.17 -2.22 9.48
CA VAL A 63 -18.05 -2.29 10.42
C VAL A 63 -17.79 -3.73 10.85
N ASN A 64 -18.82 -4.50 11.19
CA ASN A 64 -18.66 -5.91 11.57
C ASN A 64 -18.08 -6.74 10.42
N TRP A 65 -18.52 -6.50 9.17
CA TRP A 65 -17.94 -7.17 8.00
C TRP A 65 -16.48 -6.80 7.80
N LEU A 66 -16.14 -5.51 7.91
CA LEU A 66 -14.75 -5.05 7.83
C LEU A 66 -13.89 -5.70 8.93
N LEU A 67 -14.34 -5.71 10.18
CA LEU A 67 -13.63 -6.35 11.29
C LEU A 67 -13.40 -7.85 11.05
N ARG A 68 -14.39 -8.57 10.52
CA ARG A 68 -14.22 -9.99 10.12
C ARG A 68 -13.18 -10.14 9.01
N GLY A 69 -13.20 -9.27 8.01
CA GLY A 69 -12.22 -9.25 6.92
C GLY A 69 -10.80 -8.97 7.43
N LEU A 70 -10.65 -7.94 8.26
CA LEU A 70 -9.38 -7.59 8.90
C LEU A 70 -8.87 -8.72 9.80
N GLN A 71 -9.74 -9.38 10.56
CA GLN A 71 -9.36 -10.53 11.37
C GLN A 71 -8.86 -11.70 10.52
N LYS A 72 -9.47 -11.97 9.37
CA LYS A 72 -9.00 -13.00 8.43
C LYS A 72 -7.65 -12.65 7.79
N LEU A 73 -7.46 -11.38 7.44
CA LEU A 73 -6.25 -10.90 6.74
C LEU A 73 -5.07 -10.69 7.69
N TYR A 74 -5.27 -9.90 8.76
CA TYR A 74 -4.23 -9.51 9.71
C TYR A 74 -4.12 -10.43 10.92
N GLY A 75 -5.13 -11.26 11.21
CA GLY A 75 -5.22 -11.96 12.48
C GLY A 75 -5.60 -11.01 13.63
N ASN A 76 -5.20 -11.37 14.86
CA ASN A 76 -5.43 -10.52 16.03
C ASN A 76 -4.66 -9.19 15.88
N LYS A 77 -5.29 -8.07 16.25
CA LYS A 77 -4.72 -6.72 16.05
C LYS A 77 -3.36 -6.51 16.74
N ASP A 78 -3.13 -7.19 17.85
CA ASP A 78 -1.92 -7.15 18.68
C ASP A 78 -0.90 -8.24 18.30
N SER A 79 -1.17 -9.03 17.27
CA SER A 79 -0.28 -10.13 16.86
C SER A 79 0.88 -9.68 15.98
N LEU A 80 1.98 -10.43 16.03
CA LEU A 80 3.10 -10.30 15.08
C LEU A 80 2.67 -10.59 13.64
N GLN A 81 1.61 -11.37 13.43
CA GLN A 81 1.02 -11.57 12.11
C GLN A 81 0.50 -10.25 11.54
N ALA A 82 -0.24 -9.46 12.34
CA ALA A 82 -0.77 -8.18 11.91
C ALA A 82 0.36 -7.20 11.57
N PHE A 83 1.41 -7.15 12.41
CA PHE A 83 2.62 -6.38 12.10
C PHE A 83 3.28 -6.86 10.81
N GLY A 84 3.41 -8.18 10.61
CA GLY A 84 3.98 -8.76 9.39
C GLY A 84 3.23 -8.39 8.12
N VAL A 85 1.89 -8.29 8.18
CA VAL A 85 1.07 -7.79 7.05
C VAL A 85 1.32 -6.31 6.81
N SER A 86 1.32 -5.47 7.85
CA SER A 86 1.68 -4.05 7.72
C SER A 86 3.08 -3.86 7.15
N PHE A 87 4.04 -4.68 7.59
CA PHE A 87 5.39 -4.70 7.06
C PHE A 87 5.40 -5.05 5.58
N LEU A 88 4.74 -6.14 5.17
CA LEU A 88 4.62 -6.50 3.76
C LEU A 88 4.01 -5.38 2.92
N LEU A 89 2.96 -4.71 3.42
CA LEU A 89 2.32 -3.59 2.72
C LEU A 89 3.25 -2.38 2.61
N SER A 90 4.05 -2.09 3.63
CA SER A 90 5.04 -1.01 3.60
C SER A 90 6.11 -1.20 2.52
N TYR A 91 6.41 -2.44 2.12
CA TYR A 91 7.25 -2.75 0.95
C TYR A 91 6.52 -2.60 -0.37
N LEU A 92 5.22 -2.94 -0.38
CA LEU A 92 4.40 -2.84 -1.57
C LEU A 92 4.14 -1.39 -1.96
N TYR A 93 4.07 -0.46 -1.00
CA TYR A 93 3.78 0.94 -1.24
C TYR A 93 4.82 1.65 -2.14
N PRO A 94 6.14 1.67 -1.83
CA PRO A 94 7.16 2.23 -2.73
C PRO A 94 7.06 1.68 -4.15
N PHE A 95 6.72 0.38 -4.28
CA PHE A 95 6.58 -0.27 -5.57
C PHE A 95 5.33 0.18 -6.34
N LEU A 96 4.17 0.21 -5.69
CA LEU A 96 2.95 0.75 -6.30
C LEU A 96 3.19 2.20 -6.73
N PHE A 97 3.84 2.99 -5.88
CA PHE A 97 4.15 4.38 -6.19
C PHE A 97 5.18 4.50 -7.30
N PHE A 98 6.16 3.60 -7.37
CA PHE A 98 7.08 3.49 -8.52
C PHE A 98 6.30 3.32 -9.82
N ILE A 99 5.41 2.32 -9.88
CA ILE A 99 4.60 2.06 -11.08
C ILE A 99 3.80 3.31 -11.44
N LEU A 100 3.12 3.91 -10.47
CA LEU A 100 2.23 5.04 -10.71
C LEU A 100 2.99 6.27 -11.19
N THR A 101 4.07 6.62 -10.49
CA THR A 101 4.95 7.74 -10.84
C THR A 101 5.52 7.51 -12.24
N TYR A 102 6.02 6.31 -12.52
CA TYR A 102 6.58 5.96 -13.82
C TYR A 102 5.53 6.02 -14.95
N SER A 103 4.35 5.41 -14.75
CA SER A 103 3.26 5.42 -15.72
C SER A 103 2.72 6.83 -15.98
N TYR A 104 2.75 7.69 -14.97
CA TYR A 104 2.25 9.07 -15.06
C TYR A 104 3.25 10.03 -15.70
N PHE A 105 4.55 9.91 -15.36
CA PHE A 105 5.62 10.75 -15.91
C PHE A 105 6.16 10.21 -17.24
N ASP A 106 5.28 9.74 -18.15
CA ASP A 106 5.63 9.32 -19.52
C ASP A 106 6.76 8.26 -19.60
N GLY A 107 6.97 7.47 -18.54
CA GLY A 107 8.07 6.52 -18.47
C GLY A 107 9.45 7.17 -18.51
N THR A 108 9.60 8.40 -18.03
CA THR A 108 10.85 9.22 -18.06
C THR A 108 12.04 8.61 -17.30
N HIS A 109 11.96 7.37 -16.84
CA HIS A 109 12.99 6.66 -16.06
C HIS A 109 13.40 7.40 -14.78
N ARG A 110 12.52 8.30 -14.31
CA ARG A 110 12.68 9.04 -13.06
C ARG A 110 11.86 8.39 -11.97
N PHE A 111 12.49 8.13 -10.84
CA PHE A 111 11.81 7.72 -9.62
C PHE A 111 11.91 8.84 -8.59
N SER A 112 10.75 9.35 -8.16
CA SER A 112 10.69 10.48 -7.21
C SER A 112 11.50 11.69 -7.67
N GLY A 113 11.59 11.95 -8.97
CA GLY A 113 12.39 13.05 -9.54
C GLY A 113 13.87 12.74 -9.82
N LYS A 114 14.44 11.62 -9.33
CA LYS A 114 15.80 11.19 -9.66
C LYS A 114 15.82 10.25 -10.86
N GLU A 115 16.75 10.46 -11.79
CA GLU A 115 16.96 9.52 -12.91
C GLU A 115 17.55 8.21 -12.37
N LEU A 116 16.86 7.09 -12.62
CA LEU A 116 17.35 5.76 -12.24
C LEU A 116 18.52 5.29 -13.12
N LEU A 117 18.51 5.74 -14.37
CA LEU A 117 19.52 5.44 -15.38
C LEU A 117 19.83 6.72 -16.17
N PRO A 118 21.10 6.95 -16.54
CA PRO A 118 21.49 8.06 -17.42
C PRO A 118 20.64 8.14 -18.69
N ALA A 119 20.48 9.35 -19.23
CA ALA A 119 19.68 9.64 -20.42
C ALA A 119 20.01 8.75 -21.62
N ASP A 120 21.30 8.42 -21.77
CA ASP A 120 21.92 7.66 -22.84
C ASP A 120 22.06 6.16 -22.52
N SER A 121 21.57 5.70 -21.37
CA SER A 121 21.72 4.30 -20.97
C SER A 121 20.96 3.37 -21.93
N PRO A 122 21.65 2.39 -22.57
CA PRO A 122 21.00 1.42 -23.46
C PRO A 122 20.03 0.48 -22.72
N TYR A 123 20.01 0.53 -21.39
CA TYR A 123 19.22 -0.35 -20.54
C TYR A 123 17.85 0.22 -20.16
N ARG A 124 17.61 1.50 -20.46
CA ARG A 124 16.31 2.17 -20.24
C ARG A 124 15.09 1.38 -20.76
N PRO A 125 15.11 0.81 -22.00
CA PRO A 125 13.96 0.06 -22.52
C PRO A 125 13.71 -1.27 -21.80
N TYR A 126 14.75 -1.91 -21.27
CA TYR A 126 14.66 -3.24 -20.65
C TYR A 126 14.22 -3.18 -19.19
N PHE A 127 14.49 -2.07 -18.50
CA PHE A 127 14.02 -1.82 -17.13
C PHE A 127 12.49 -1.92 -17.03
N PHE A 128 11.78 -1.52 -18.09
CA PHE A 128 10.32 -1.59 -18.23
C PHE A 128 9.76 -3.02 -18.31
N LEU A 129 10.51 -3.98 -18.83
CA LEU A 129 10.06 -5.37 -18.95
C LEU A 129 10.39 -6.16 -17.69
N ILE A 130 11.59 -5.97 -17.15
CA ILE A 130 12.09 -6.79 -16.05
C ILE A 130 11.34 -6.47 -14.75
N PHE A 131 11.08 -5.18 -14.47
CA PHE A 131 10.52 -4.77 -13.19
C PHE A 131 9.04 -5.15 -13.02
N PRO A 132 8.13 -4.86 -13.96
CA PRO A 132 6.74 -5.31 -13.88
C PRO A 132 6.61 -6.82 -14.06
N LEU A 133 7.48 -7.48 -14.84
CA LEU A 133 7.47 -8.95 -14.97
C LEU A 133 7.89 -9.63 -13.67
N PHE A 134 8.97 -9.17 -13.04
CA PHE A 134 9.42 -9.66 -11.74
C PHE A 134 8.33 -9.54 -10.69
N PHE A 135 7.68 -8.38 -10.61
CA PHE A 135 6.61 -8.16 -9.65
C PHE A 135 5.27 -8.80 -10.04
N THR A 136 4.94 -8.90 -11.33
CA THR A 136 3.77 -9.68 -11.80
C THR A 136 3.96 -11.14 -11.42
N ILE A 137 5.17 -11.68 -11.56
CA ILE A 137 5.52 -13.01 -11.07
C ILE A 137 5.34 -13.03 -9.56
N VAL A 138 5.96 -12.15 -8.78
CA VAL A 138 5.80 -12.11 -7.31
C VAL A 138 4.33 -11.97 -6.85
N PHE A 139 3.51 -11.20 -7.56
CA PHE A 139 2.11 -10.93 -7.24
C PHE A 139 1.16 -12.07 -7.68
N PHE A 140 1.38 -12.66 -8.86
CA PHE A 140 0.71 -13.89 -9.30
C PHE A 140 1.02 -15.07 -8.39
N VAL A 141 2.21 -15.07 -7.80
CA VAL A 141 2.69 -16.12 -6.90
C VAL A 141 2.04 -16.02 -5.52
N ASN A 142 1.67 -14.82 -5.09
CA ASN A 142 1.03 -14.57 -3.80
C ASN A 142 -0.50 -14.53 -3.83
N THR A 143 -1.14 -14.53 -5.00
CA THR A 143 -2.60 -14.56 -5.04
C THR A 143 -3.08 -15.98 -4.74
N VAL A 144 -3.60 -16.17 -3.53
CA VAL A 144 -4.30 -17.38 -3.01
C VAL A 144 -5.17 -18.05 -4.08
N HIS A 145 -5.76 -17.28 -5.00
CA HIS A 145 -6.54 -17.80 -6.12
C HIS A 145 -5.77 -18.59 -7.19
N VAL A 146 -4.47 -18.36 -7.42
CA VAL A 146 -3.65 -19.19 -8.32
C VAL A 146 -3.31 -20.53 -7.65
N VAL A 147 -3.09 -20.51 -6.33
CA VAL A 147 -2.90 -21.74 -5.53
C VAL A 147 -4.20 -22.54 -5.51
N GLU A 148 -5.34 -21.91 -5.20
CA GLU A 148 -6.66 -22.55 -5.24
C GLU A 148 -7.03 -23.04 -6.65
N TRP A 149 -6.79 -22.23 -7.69
CA TRP A 149 -7.04 -22.62 -9.08
C TRP A 149 -6.14 -23.77 -9.52
N GLY A 150 -4.83 -23.71 -9.22
CA GLY A 150 -3.85 -24.75 -9.53
C GLY A 150 -4.16 -26.06 -8.82
N GLN A 151 -4.50 -26.00 -7.52
CA GLN A 151 -5.01 -27.15 -6.78
C GLN A 151 -6.31 -27.69 -7.37
N THR A 152 -7.22 -26.82 -7.83
CA THR A 152 -8.47 -27.23 -8.47
C THR A 152 -8.22 -27.96 -9.79
N GLN A 153 -7.29 -27.50 -10.63
CA GLN A 153 -6.94 -28.18 -11.88
C GLN A 153 -6.19 -29.50 -11.63
N LEU A 154 -5.27 -29.54 -10.67
CA LEU A 154 -4.57 -30.78 -10.31
C LEU A 154 -5.50 -31.85 -9.74
N ARG A 155 -6.49 -31.46 -8.92
CA ARG A 155 -7.56 -32.36 -8.46
C ARG A 155 -8.39 -32.90 -9.62
N ARG A 156 -8.68 -32.08 -10.64
CA ARG A 156 -9.39 -32.55 -11.86
C ARG A 156 -8.58 -33.56 -12.66
N LEU A 157 -7.25 -33.50 -12.59
CA LEU A 157 -6.34 -34.46 -13.22
C LEU A 157 -6.05 -35.70 -12.36
N GLY A 158 -6.70 -35.85 -11.20
CA GLY A 158 -6.51 -36.99 -10.30
C GLY A 158 -5.20 -36.97 -9.50
N LEU A 159 -4.42 -35.89 -9.59
CA LEU A 159 -3.15 -35.75 -8.89
C LEU A 159 -3.39 -35.18 -7.49
N ARG A 160 -3.08 -35.98 -6.46
CA ARG A 160 -3.11 -35.57 -5.05
C ARG A 160 -1.75 -35.03 -4.64
N ILE A 161 -1.52 -33.74 -4.90
CA ILE A 161 -0.38 -33.02 -4.36
C ILE A 161 -0.84 -32.34 -3.07
N SER A 162 -0.07 -32.46 -1.98
CA SER A 162 -0.36 -31.75 -0.74
C SER A 162 -0.28 -30.24 -0.99
N GLU A 163 -1.07 -29.44 -0.27
CA GLU A 163 -1.04 -27.97 -0.37
C GLU A 163 0.39 -27.42 -0.19
N PHE A 164 1.11 -27.99 0.78
CA PHE A 164 2.52 -27.73 1.00
C PHE A 164 3.40 -28.12 -0.20
N GLY A 165 3.19 -29.29 -0.81
CA GLY A 165 3.95 -29.76 -1.97
C GLY A 165 3.72 -28.90 -3.22
N PHE A 166 2.49 -28.39 -3.42
CA PHE A 166 2.19 -27.48 -4.52
C PHE A 166 2.85 -26.12 -4.30
N GLN A 167 2.73 -25.54 -3.10
CA GLN A 167 3.41 -24.30 -2.74
C GLN A 167 4.92 -24.41 -2.92
N VAL A 168 5.55 -25.47 -2.42
CA VAL A 168 6.99 -25.73 -2.57
C VAL A 168 7.37 -25.89 -4.04
N GLY A 169 6.60 -26.65 -4.83
CA GLY A 169 6.88 -26.88 -6.25
C GLY A 169 6.76 -25.60 -7.10
N THR A 170 5.72 -24.80 -6.85
CA THR A 170 5.52 -23.51 -7.49
C THR A 170 6.65 -22.55 -7.11
N ASN A 171 6.97 -22.43 -5.81
CA ASN A 171 8.08 -21.63 -5.29
C ASN A 171 9.45 -22.04 -5.87
N LEU A 172 9.72 -23.34 -6.00
CA LEU A 172 10.93 -23.85 -6.62
C LEU A 172 10.98 -23.51 -8.12
N PHE A 173 9.87 -23.70 -8.84
CA PHE A 173 9.76 -23.35 -10.25
C PHE A 173 10.00 -21.84 -10.47
N ILE A 174 9.45 -20.98 -9.61
CA ILE A 174 9.66 -19.52 -9.68
C ILE A 174 11.10 -19.14 -9.35
N SER A 175 11.71 -19.79 -8.35
CA SER A 175 13.11 -19.55 -7.99
C SER A 175 14.03 -19.93 -9.14
N VAL A 176 13.77 -21.07 -9.79
CA VAL A 176 14.51 -21.53 -10.97
C VAL A 176 14.25 -20.62 -12.16
N PHE A 177 13.00 -20.25 -12.44
CA PHE A 177 12.65 -19.40 -13.58
C PHE A 177 13.16 -17.97 -13.43
N SER A 178 13.04 -17.38 -12.23
CA SER A 178 13.63 -16.08 -11.89
C SER A 178 15.15 -16.14 -11.95
N GLY A 179 15.77 -17.23 -11.48
CA GLY A 179 17.21 -17.47 -11.62
C GLY A 179 17.68 -17.59 -13.06
N VAL A 180 16.92 -18.26 -13.94
CA VAL A 180 17.22 -18.41 -15.37
C VAL A 180 17.01 -17.09 -16.14
N PHE A 181 15.95 -16.34 -15.85
CA PHE A 181 15.71 -15.03 -16.47
C PHE A 181 16.71 -13.97 -15.98
N ALA A 182 17.07 -14.02 -14.69
CA ALA A 182 18.16 -13.23 -14.14
C ALA A 182 19.51 -13.62 -14.78
N ALA A 183 19.79 -14.91 -14.99
CA ALA A 183 20.98 -15.39 -15.70
C ALA A 183 21.03 -14.96 -17.19
N ALA A 184 19.88 -14.74 -17.83
CA ALA A 184 19.83 -14.12 -19.16
C ALA A 184 20.11 -12.60 -19.13
N THR A 185 19.89 -11.96 -17.98
CA THR A 185 20.18 -10.53 -17.73
C THR A 185 21.61 -10.31 -17.20
N VAL A 186 22.23 -11.35 -16.64
CA VAL A 186 23.59 -11.42 -16.06
C VAL A 186 24.70 -10.99 -17.03
N THR A 187 24.47 -11.06 -18.34
CA THR A 187 25.47 -10.63 -19.33
C THR A 187 25.73 -9.12 -19.32
N VAL A 188 24.98 -8.33 -18.53
CA VAL A 188 24.83 -6.89 -18.77
C VAL A 188 25.02 -5.96 -17.56
N SER A 189 24.76 -6.37 -16.31
CA SER A 189 25.04 -5.52 -15.12
C SER A 189 25.14 -6.33 -13.82
N GLY A 190 26.37 -6.68 -13.43
CA GLY A 190 26.66 -7.66 -12.36
C GLY A 190 26.14 -7.33 -10.95
N GLY A 191 25.78 -6.07 -10.66
CA GLY A 191 25.35 -5.68 -9.31
C GLY A 191 23.86 -5.88 -9.00
N ALA A 192 22.98 -5.68 -9.99
CA ALA A 192 21.55 -5.91 -9.81
C ALA A 192 21.22 -7.40 -9.61
N PHE A 193 22.07 -8.29 -10.14
CA PHE A 193 21.94 -9.75 -10.04
C PHE A 193 21.87 -10.24 -8.60
N VAL A 194 22.87 -9.91 -7.77
CA VAL A 194 22.94 -10.49 -6.42
C VAL A 194 21.85 -9.92 -5.52
N VAL A 195 21.48 -8.66 -5.77
CA VAL A 195 20.42 -7.96 -5.03
C VAL A 195 19.05 -8.56 -5.31
N MET A 196 18.69 -8.69 -6.59
CA MET A 196 17.40 -9.26 -7.01
C MET A 196 17.31 -10.76 -6.73
N SER A 197 18.39 -11.53 -6.88
CA SER A 197 18.40 -12.97 -6.60
C SER A 197 18.31 -13.26 -5.10
N ALA A 198 18.99 -12.47 -4.26
CA ALA A 198 18.84 -12.55 -2.82
C ALA A 198 17.40 -12.21 -2.44
N PHE A 199 16.85 -11.09 -2.92
CA PHE A 199 15.47 -10.69 -2.65
C PHE A 199 14.45 -11.76 -3.08
N ALA A 200 14.61 -12.35 -4.26
CA ALA A 200 13.71 -13.38 -4.79
C ALA A 200 13.78 -14.70 -3.99
N ALA A 201 14.98 -15.22 -3.72
CA ALA A 201 15.17 -16.46 -2.95
C ALA A 201 14.63 -16.33 -1.51
N ILE A 202 14.83 -15.14 -0.94
CA ILE A 202 14.40 -14.77 0.40
C ILE A 202 12.88 -14.60 0.42
N PHE A 203 12.30 -13.81 -0.47
CA PHE A 203 10.85 -13.64 -0.56
C PHE A 203 10.11 -14.97 -0.78
N VAL A 204 10.66 -15.86 -1.62
CA VAL A 204 10.16 -17.23 -1.80
C VAL A 204 10.26 -18.08 -0.53
N SER A 205 11.32 -17.94 0.27
CA SER A 205 11.42 -18.64 1.56
C SER A 205 10.39 -18.15 2.59
N SER A 206 9.97 -16.88 2.49
CA SER A 206 9.01 -16.26 3.41
C SER A 206 7.54 -16.63 3.13
N SER A 207 7.21 -17.02 1.90
CA SER A 207 5.85 -17.44 1.53
C SER A 207 5.51 -18.87 1.97
N VAL A 208 6.49 -19.64 2.43
CA VAL A 208 6.32 -21.03 2.91
C VAL A 208 5.98 -21.11 4.40
N PHE A 209 6.18 -20.03 5.18
CA PHE A 209 6.02 -20.05 6.63
C PHE A 209 5.29 -18.81 7.16
N PRO A 210 4.06 -18.94 7.68
CA PRO A 210 3.33 -17.80 8.21
C PRO A 210 3.93 -17.33 9.56
N GLY A 211 4.24 -16.03 9.65
CA GLY A 211 4.18 -15.29 10.91
C GLY A 211 5.47 -14.74 11.52
N ASN A 212 6.66 -15.11 11.05
CA ASN A 212 7.93 -14.53 11.57
C ASN A 212 9.10 -14.54 10.59
N ILE A 213 9.13 -15.48 9.62
CA ILE A 213 10.27 -15.62 8.71
C ILE A 213 10.35 -14.44 7.74
N THR A 214 9.23 -13.90 7.24
CA THR A 214 9.21 -12.72 6.33
C THR A 214 10.01 -11.53 6.87
N PHE A 215 9.94 -11.24 8.17
CA PHE A 215 10.71 -10.16 8.80
C PHE A 215 12.23 -10.45 8.77
N TYR A 216 12.66 -11.62 9.25
CA TYR A 216 14.08 -12.01 9.26
C TYR A 216 14.66 -12.12 7.85
N THR A 217 13.84 -12.61 6.94
CA THR A 217 14.18 -12.86 5.55
C THR A 217 14.36 -11.53 4.84
N ILE A 218 13.43 -10.57 4.94
CA ILE A 218 13.61 -9.22 4.42
C ILE A 218 14.82 -8.50 5.05
N LEU A 219 15.01 -8.63 6.37
CA LEU A 219 16.17 -8.07 7.07
C LEU A 219 17.49 -8.62 6.50
N VAL A 220 17.58 -9.93 6.30
CA VAL A 220 18.74 -10.61 5.71
C VAL A 220 18.94 -10.22 4.25
N ALA A 221 17.88 -10.08 3.46
CA ALA A 221 17.98 -9.57 2.07
C ALA A 221 18.54 -8.16 2.04
N GLY A 222 17.94 -7.23 2.80
CA GLY A 222 18.40 -5.85 2.86
C GLY A 222 19.87 -5.77 3.28
N SER A 223 20.29 -6.59 4.25
CA SER A 223 21.68 -6.67 4.73
C SER A 223 22.64 -7.21 3.67
N VAL A 224 22.25 -8.27 2.96
CA VAL A 224 23.03 -8.88 1.88
C VAL A 224 23.18 -7.90 0.72
N VAL A 225 22.09 -7.27 0.30
CA VAL A 225 22.04 -6.24 -0.75
C VAL A 225 22.96 -5.07 -0.43
N ALA A 226 22.86 -4.54 0.79
CA ALA A 226 23.70 -3.44 1.26
C ALA A 226 25.19 -3.85 1.29
N GLY A 227 25.50 -5.04 1.81
CA GLY A 227 26.87 -5.55 1.87
C GLY A 227 27.48 -5.79 0.48
N LEU A 228 26.69 -6.26 -0.48
CA LEU A 228 27.15 -6.51 -1.84
C LEU A 228 27.37 -5.23 -2.65
N ASN A 229 26.48 -4.26 -2.54
CA ASN A 229 26.67 -2.98 -3.23
C ASN A 229 27.83 -2.18 -2.61
N ALA A 230 28.05 -2.27 -1.30
CA ALA A 230 29.25 -1.74 -0.64
C ALA A 230 30.52 -2.44 -1.15
N TRP A 231 30.48 -3.76 -1.38
CA TRP A 231 31.61 -4.50 -1.96
C TRP A 231 31.90 -4.12 -3.42
N MET A 232 30.90 -3.67 -4.18
CA MET A 232 31.03 -3.27 -5.59
C MET A 232 31.37 -1.79 -5.80
N GLY A 233 31.56 -1.01 -4.73
CA GLY A 233 31.87 0.42 -4.84
C GLY A 233 30.71 1.32 -5.26
N ILE A 234 29.47 0.81 -5.19
CA ILE A 234 28.25 1.56 -5.57
C ILE A 234 27.59 2.09 -4.29
N TYR A 235 28.32 2.96 -3.59
CA TYR A 235 28.05 3.35 -2.21
C TYR A 235 26.74 4.13 -2.03
N ASP A 236 26.50 5.16 -2.85
CA ASP A 236 25.30 6.02 -2.75
C ASP A 236 23.99 5.26 -2.98
N VAL A 237 24.01 4.34 -3.94
CA VAL A 237 22.84 3.50 -4.27
C VAL A 237 22.59 2.53 -3.12
N SER A 238 23.62 1.95 -2.50
CA SER A 238 23.49 1.03 -1.35
C SER A 238 22.74 1.67 -0.18
N LEU A 239 23.15 2.88 0.19
CA LEU A 239 22.58 3.66 1.30
C LEU A 239 21.14 4.04 1.00
N MET A 240 20.88 4.51 -0.22
CA MET A 240 19.53 4.83 -0.68
C MET A 240 18.63 3.58 -0.65
N PHE A 241 19.13 2.42 -1.07
CA PHE A 241 18.39 1.16 -0.99
C PHE A 241 18.16 0.72 0.47
N ALA A 242 19.17 0.79 1.33
CA ALA A 242 19.01 0.46 2.75
C ALA A 242 17.97 1.38 3.44
N PHE A 243 17.95 2.66 3.08
CA PHE A 243 16.95 3.59 3.57
C PHE A 243 15.55 3.24 3.05
N PHE A 244 15.34 3.20 1.74
CA PHE A 244 14.00 2.97 1.16
C PHE A 244 13.46 1.55 1.31
N TYR A 245 14.33 0.54 1.49
CA TYR A 245 13.94 -0.86 1.55
C TYR A 245 14.22 -1.51 2.91
N LEU A 246 14.74 -0.81 3.91
CA LEU A 246 14.88 -1.39 5.24
C LEU A 246 14.37 -0.46 6.34
N ALA A 247 15.00 0.71 6.49
CA ALA A 247 14.63 1.63 7.57
C ALA A 247 13.23 2.20 7.34
N LEU A 248 12.96 2.68 6.12
CA LEU A 248 11.70 3.34 5.81
C LEU A 248 10.50 2.39 5.94
N PRO A 249 10.47 1.22 5.29
CA PRO A 249 9.35 0.29 5.42
C PRO A 249 9.15 -0.15 6.87
N LEU A 250 10.22 -0.36 7.64
CA LEU A 250 10.12 -0.76 9.04
C LEU A 250 9.45 0.30 9.92
N VAL A 251 9.90 1.55 9.83
CA VAL A 251 9.31 2.67 10.58
C VAL A 251 7.86 2.90 10.16
N ASN A 252 7.59 2.84 8.85
CA ASN A 252 6.24 2.98 8.31
C ASN A 252 5.32 1.86 8.81
N ALA A 253 5.77 0.61 8.74
CA ALA A 253 5.01 -0.56 9.16
C ALA A 253 4.66 -0.54 10.64
N LEU A 254 5.57 -0.06 11.49
CA LEU A 254 5.31 0.08 12.92
C LEU A 254 4.16 1.04 13.17
N LEU A 255 4.18 2.22 12.55
CA LEU A 255 3.12 3.22 12.72
C LEU A 255 1.83 2.83 12.00
N ASP A 256 1.90 2.18 10.85
CA ASP A 256 0.73 1.62 10.17
C ASP A 256 0.07 0.52 11.02
N TRP A 257 0.85 -0.38 11.61
CA TRP A 257 0.35 -1.43 12.51
C TRP A 257 -0.33 -0.82 13.74
N LEU A 258 0.30 0.18 14.37
CA LEU A 258 -0.30 0.89 15.50
C LEU A 258 -1.58 1.65 15.08
N SER A 259 -1.59 2.26 13.90
CA SER A 259 -2.79 2.91 13.34
C SER A 259 -3.92 1.90 13.15
N TRP A 260 -3.66 0.76 12.52
CA TRP A 260 -4.64 -0.33 12.39
C TRP A 260 -5.12 -0.85 13.74
N TRP A 261 -4.22 -0.99 14.72
CA TRP A 261 -4.58 -1.46 16.06
C TRP A 261 -5.56 -0.51 16.74
N VAL A 262 -5.29 0.80 16.71
CA VAL A 262 -6.15 1.83 17.27
C VAL A 262 -7.48 1.94 16.51
N SER A 263 -7.46 1.99 15.18
CA SER A 263 -8.70 2.09 14.39
C SER A 263 -9.57 0.85 14.56
N ARG A 264 -8.99 -0.37 14.69
CA ARG A 264 -9.76 -1.58 15.02
C ARG A 264 -10.42 -1.48 16.40
N PHE A 265 -9.75 -0.88 17.38
CA PHE A 265 -10.36 -0.61 18.68
C PHE A 265 -11.58 0.33 18.56
N PHE A 266 -11.49 1.42 17.79
CA PHE A 266 -12.63 2.30 17.56
C PHE A 266 -13.74 1.63 16.73
N LEU A 267 -13.41 0.82 15.73
CA LEU A 267 -14.36 0.03 14.95
C LEU A 267 -15.12 -0.98 15.84
N GLU A 268 -14.44 -1.70 16.74
CA GLU A 268 -15.09 -2.63 17.67
C GLU A 268 -16.07 -1.91 18.61
N ARG A 269 -15.68 -0.72 19.10
CA ARG A 269 -16.53 0.12 19.96
C ARG A 269 -17.74 0.68 19.20
N THR A 270 -17.55 1.16 17.97
CA THR A 270 -18.62 1.72 17.13
C THR A 270 -19.63 0.66 16.67
N ALA A 271 -19.18 -0.59 16.44
CA ALA A 271 -20.04 -1.73 16.15
C ALA A 271 -21.07 -1.98 17.27
N GLN A 272 -20.70 -1.68 18.52
CA GLN A 272 -21.54 -1.87 19.71
C GLN A 272 -22.23 -0.58 20.17
N ALA A 273 -21.95 0.55 19.53
CA ALA A 273 -22.39 1.85 20.02
C ALA A 273 -23.92 2.02 19.94
N PRO A 274 -24.60 2.39 21.05
CA PRO A 274 -26.05 2.56 21.05
C PRO A 274 -26.50 3.86 20.37
N ARG A 275 -25.62 4.85 20.19
CA ARG A 275 -25.98 6.21 19.73
C ARG A 275 -25.02 6.69 18.65
N VAL A 276 -25.57 7.38 17.63
CA VAL A 276 -24.78 7.96 16.51
C VAL A 276 -23.73 8.96 17.00
N ARG A 277 -24.01 9.71 18.08
CA ARG A 277 -23.04 10.64 18.67
C ARG A 277 -21.75 9.95 19.13
N VAL A 278 -21.83 8.72 19.64
CA VAL A 278 -20.65 7.95 20.04
C VAL A 278 -19.85 7.54 18.81
N ILE A 279 -20.54 7.12 17.74
CA ILE A 279 -19.89 6.79 16.46
C ILE A 279 -19.12 7.99 15.90
N VAL A 280 -19.76 9.17 15.86
CA VAL A 280 -19.11 10.40 15.38
C VAL A 280 -17.91 10.76 16.25
N LEU A 281 -18.04 10.66 17.57
CA LEU A 281 -16.93 10.93 18.49
C LEU A 281 -15.76 9.95 18.25
N ASP A 282 -16.04 8.65 18.12
CA ASP A 282 -15.01 7.64 17.90
C ASP A 282 -14.31 7.84 16.54
N VAL A 283 -15.02 8.25 15.48
CA VAL A 283 -14.41 8.62 14.19
C VAL A 283 -13.51 9.85 14.32
N VAL A 284 -13.93 10.88 15.06
CA VAL A 284 -13.12 12.09 15.28
C VAL A 284 -11.88 11.78 16.10
N LEU A 285 -11.98 10.95 17.12
CA LEU A 285 -10.84 10.52 17.93
C LEU A 285 -9.87 9.65 17.13
N ASP A 286 -10.38 8.72 16.33
CA ASP A 286 -9.60 7.89 15.40
C ASP A 286 -8.80 8.78 14.42
N PHE A 287 -9.45 9.80 13.84
CA PHE A 287 -8.78 10.77 12.98
C PHE A 287 -7.70 11.57 13.71
N GLY A 288 -7.97 12.04 14.93
CA GLY A 288 -6.98 12.73 15.75
C GLY A 288 -5.74 11.86 16.01
N VAL A 289 -5.92 10.59 16.34
CA VAL A 289 -4.80 9.66 16.57
C VAL A 289 -4.05 9.34 15.28
N ALA A 290 -4.74 9.18 14.15
CA ALA A 290 -4.08 8.94 12.87
C ALA A 290 -3.22 10.15 12.42
N VAL A 291 -3.69 11.39 12.67
CA VAL A 291 -2.87 12.60 12.47
C VAL A 291 -1.64 12.61 13.38
N LEU A 292 -1.77 12.17 14.63
CA LEU A 292 -0.61 12.03 15.53
C LEU A 292 0.39 10.99 15.02
N PHE A 293 -0.06 9.87 14.45
CA PHE A 293 0.84 8.90 13.82
C PHE A 293 1.52 9.45 12.56
N MET A 294 0.81 10.20 11.73
CA MET A 294 1.42 10.91 10.59
C MET A 294 2.51 11.89 11.05
N LEU A 295 2.27 12.64 12.13
CA LEU A 295 3.26 13.53 12.74
C LEU A 295 4.46 12.77 13.31
N ALA A 296 4.21 11.66 14.01
CA ALA A 296 5.27 10.80 14.49
C ALA A 296 6.13 10.27 13.32
N LEU A 297 5.49 9.89 12.20
CA LEU A 297 6.19 9.43 11.01
C LEU A 297 7.05 10.54 10.39
N CYS A 298 6.55 11.79 10.34
CA CYS A 298 7.34 12.95 9.92
C CYS A 298 8.64 13.12 10.73
N LEU A 299 8.64 12.71 12.01
CA LEU A 299 9.84 12.77 12.85
C LEU A 299 10.71 11.53 12.75
N LEU A 300 10.11 10.34 12.66
CA LEU A 300 10.86 9.09 12.64
C LEU A 300 11.55 8.83 11.30
N LEU A 301 11.01 9.35 10.19
CA LEU A 301 11.62 9.20 8.86
C LEU A 301 13.01 9.87 8.78
N PRO A 302 13.18 11.17 9.12
CA PRO A 302 14.49 11.80 9.24
C PRO A 302 15.40 11.13 10.26
N ALA A 303 14.87 10.76 11.44
CA ALA A 303 15.68 10.07 12.45
C ALA A 303 16.27 8.76 11.90
N GLY A 304 15.48 7.98 11.17
CA GLY A 304 15.92 6.77 10.50
C GLY A 304 17.00 7.05 9.44
N ALA A 305 16.84 8.12 8.66
CA ALA A 305 17.83 8.53 7.66
C ALA A 305 19.16 8.93 8.30
N ILE A 306 19.12 9.82 9.30
CA ILE A 306 20.30 10.31 10.05
C ILE A 306 21.01 9.14 10.75
N LEU A 307 20.26 8.20 11.32
CA LEU A 307 20.83 7.00 11.93
C LEU A 307 21.57 6.15 10.89
N LEU A 308 20.99 5.94 9.71
CA LEU A 308 21.66 5.20 8.64
C LEU A 308 22.90 5.92 8.13
N ASP A 309 22.83 7.23 7.90
CA ASP A 309 23.96 8.07 7.50
C ASP A 309 25.10 7.95 8.53
N SER A 310 24.76 8.03 9.82
CA SER A 310 25.71 7.91 10.93
C SER A 310 26.34 6.51 11.04
N LEU A 311 25.54 5.45 10.91
CA LEU A 311 26.02 4.08 10.93
C LEU A 311 26.95 3.81 9.75
N TYR A 312 26.62 4.36 8.59
CA TYR A 312 27.40 4.17 7.37
C TYR A 312 28.70 4.96 7.38
N ALA A 313 28.67 6.22 7.84
CA ALA A 313 29.86 7.05 8.01
C ALA A 313 30.88 6.40 8.97
N GLY A 314 30.42 5.61 9.95
CA GLY A 314 31.29 4.83 10.83
C GLY A 314 31.87 3.55 10.18
N TRP A 315 31.33 3.10 9.05
CA TRP A 315 31.72 1.86 8.36
C TRP A 315 32.58 2.09 7.12
N VAL A 316 32.33 3.17 6.37
CA VAL A 316 33.11 3.50 5.19
C VAL A 316 34.30 4.35 5.60
N ASP A 317 35.49 3.77 5.48
CA ASP A 317 36.74 4.47 5.71
C ASP A 317 36.79 5.76 4.87
N VAL A 318 37.27 6.82 5.52
CA VAL A 318 37.38 8.21 5.02
C VAL A 318 38.11 8.30 3.66
N GLU A 319 38.83 7.25 3.26
CA GLU A 319 39.64 7.19 2.05
C GLU A 319 38.85 7.22 0.73
N THR A 320 37.57 6.83 0.69
CA THR A 320 36.82 6.80 -0.57
C THR A 320 36.39 8.18 -1.07
N GLY A 321 36.34 9.20 -0.20
CA GLY A 321 35.94 10.56 -0.55
C GLY A 321 34.49 10.72 -1.03
N VAL A 322 33.66 9.67 -0.93
CA VAL A 322 32.24 9.69 -1.31
C VAL A 322 31.40 10.13 -0.10
N PRO A 323 30.57 11.17 -0.20
CA PRO A 323 29.68 11.58 0.88
C PRO A 323 28.66 10.48 1.21
N ALA A 324 28.70 9.98 2.44
CA ALA A 324 27.79 8.97 2.96
C ALA A 324 26.43 9.56 3.35
N GLU A 325 25.68 10.06 2.38
CA GLU A 325 24.41 10.76 2.64
C GLU A 325 23.25 10.12 1.89
N THR A 326 22.19 9.76 2.62
CA THR A 326 20.90 9.32 2.04
C THR A 326 20.22 10.39 1.19
N GLY A 327 20.60 11.67 1.37
CA GLY A 327 19.96 12.81 0.70
C GLY A 327 18.51 13.04 1.12
N TRP A 328 18.12 12.59 2.32
CA TRP A 328 16.73 12.62 2.80
C TRP A 328 16.12 14.03 2.84
N GLN A 329 16.93 15.07 3.09
CA GLN A 329 16.49 16.47 3.11
C GLN A 329 15.91 16.91 1.76
N GLU A 330 16.49 16.45 0.66
CA GLU A 330 16.01 16.74 -0.69
C GLU A 330 14.60 16.16 -0.91
N TYR A 331 14.36 14.95 -0.43
CA TYR A 331 13.03 14.32 -0.49
C TYR A 331 12.01 15.07 0.37
N ALA A 332 12.41 15.62 1.52
CA ALA A 332 11.54 16.45 2.34
C ALA A 332 11.15 17.76 1.62
N VAL A 333 12.11 18.41 0.95
CA VAL A 333 11.85 19.58 0.11
C VAL A 333 10.91 19.24 -1.05
N TRP A 334 11.11 18.10 -1.70
CA TRP A 334 10.19 17.65 -2.76
C TRP A 334 8.79 17.34 -2.25
N ALA A 335 8.65 16.75 -1.06
CA ALA A 335 7.35 16.53 -0.44
C ALA A 335 6.64 17.85 -0.10
N ARG A 336 7.38 18.89 0.25
CA ARG A 336 6.85 20.24 0.47
C ARG A 336 6.38 20.90 -0.82
N ASP A 337 7.28 20.97 -1.80
CA ASP A 337 7.12 21.80 -3.00
C ASP A 337 6.24 21.12 -4.06
N ASP A 338 6.32 19.79 -4.15
CA ASP A 338 5.62 18.99 -5.14
C ASP A 338 5.18 17.63 -4.54
N PRO A 339 4.25 17.63 -3.57
CA PRO A 339 3.83 16.44 -2.82
C PRO A 339 3.25 15.34 -3.70
N TRP A 340 2.73 15.67 -4.89
CA TRP A 340 2.09 14.71 -5.80
C TRP A 340 2.93 14.39 -7.04
N GLY A 341 4.05 15.09 -7.24
CA GLY A 341 5.05 14.74 -8.24
C GLY A 341 6.31 14.16 -7.62
N LYS A 342 7.36 14.96 -7.49
CA LYS A 342 8.67 14.48 -6.97
C LYS A 342 8.59 13.98 -5.53
N GLY A 343 7.70 14.54 -4.71
CA GLY A 343 7.51 14.20 -3.31
C GLY A 343 6.54 13.04 -3.05
N ILE A 344 5.92 12.46 -4.10
CA ILE A 344 4.80 11.52 -3.98
C ILE A 344 5.08 10.32 -3.07
N MET A 345 6.31 9.80 -3.06
CA MET A 345 6.68 8.68 -2.23
C MET A 345 6.58 9.02 -0.74
N VAL A 346 7.20 10.13 -0.31
CA VAL A 346 7.14 10.59 1.09
C VAL A 346 5.71 10.95 1.47
N THR A 347 5.01 11.70 0.61
CA THR A 347 3.62 12.09 0.84
C THR A 347 2.74 10.88 1.06
N LEU A 348 2.84 9.86 0.21
CA LEU A 348 1.99 8.69 0.32
C LEU A 348 2.33 7.84 1.53
N MET A 349 3.60 7.69 1.90
CA MET A 349 4.02 7.05 3.16
C MET A 349 3.41 7.76 4.37
N LEU A 350 3.45 9.09 4.40
CA LEU A 350 2.78 9.86 5.47
C LEU A 350 1.28 9.58 5.52
N VAL A 351 0.64 9.48 4.36
CA VAL A 351 -0.81 9.23 4.24
C VAL A 351 -1.19 7.77 4.54
N THR A 352 -0.29 6.78 4.49
CA THR A 352 -0.67 5.37 4.78
C THR A 352 -1.21 5.20 6.19
N THR A 353 -0.68 5.98 7.14
CA THR A 353 -1.15 6.00 8.53
C THR A 353 -2.61 6.45 8.67
N LEU A 354 -3.16 7.15 7.68
CA LEU A 354 -4.55 7.61 7.64
C LEU A 354 -5.50 6.56 7.02
N ILE A 355 -4.99 5.57 6.28
CA ILE A 355 -5.83 4.59 5.56
C ILE A 355 -6.89 3.93 6.44
N PRO A 356 -6.58 3.43 7.66
CA PRO A 356 -7.57 2.79 8.52
C PRO A 356 -8.74 3.72 8.88
N THR A 357 -8.42 4.97 9.22
CA THR A 357 -9.42 6.01 9.53
C THR A 357 -10.21 6.42 8.29
N LEU A 358 -9.56 6.56 7.12
CA LEU A 358 -10.26 6.89 5.87
C LEU A 358 -11.29 5.81 5.52
N LEU A 359 -10.97 4.53 5.73
CA LEU A 359 -11.93 3.44 5.59
C LEU A 359 -13.11 3.57 6.55
N HIS A 360 -12.82 3.93 7.80
CA HIS A 360 -13.85 4.14 8.82
C HIS A 360 -14.83 5.26 8.42
N ILE A 361 -14.31 6.39 7.93
CA ILE A 361 -15.10 7.51 7.39
C ILE A 361 -15.90 7.06 6.16
N LEU A 362 -15.25 6.33 5.25
CA LEU A 362 -15.84 5.85 4.00
C LEU A 362 -17.03 4.93 4.24
N LEU A 363 -16.94 4.02 5.23
CA LEU A 363 -18.07 3.18 5.65
C LEU A 363 -19.25 4.00 6.20
N GLY A 364 -18.96 5.05 6.98
CA GLY A 364 -19.97 5.98 7.48
C GLY A 364 -20.70 6.72 6.36
N LEU A 365 -19.95 7.26 5.40
CA LEU A 365 -20.48 7.94 4.22
C LEU A 365 -21.28 6.98 3.33
N MET A 366 -20.78 5.77 3.08
CA MET A 366 -21.52 4.74 2.35
C MET A 366 -22.87 4.44 3.00
N ALA A 367 -22.89 4.22 4.32
CA ALA A 367 -24.14 3.94 5.02
C ALA A 367 -25.14 5.10 4.90
N PHE A 368 -24.64 6.33 4.93
CA PHE A 368 -25.45 7.53 4.70
C PHE A 368 -26.02 7.58 3.27
N PHE A 369 -25.18 7.36 2.25
CA PHE A 369 -25.62 7.39 0.85
C PHE A 369 -26.57 6.26 0.49
N ILE A 370 -26.30 5.03 0.92
CA ILE A 370 -27.19 3.90 0.68
C ILE A 370 -28.58 4.15 1.30
N HIS A 371 -28.60 4.72 2.51
CA HIS A 371 -29.86 5.10 3.14
C HIS A 371 -30.59 6.20 2.37
N GLY A 372 -29.89 7.25 1.95
CA GLY A 372 -30.46 8.38 1.21
C GLY A 372 -30.90 8.03 -0.23
N PHE A 373 -30.28 7.03 -0.85
CA PHE A 373 -30.48 6.71 -2.26
C PHE A 373 -30.91 5.26 -2.45
N LYS A 374 -32.23 4.99 -2.41
CA LYS A 374 -32.82 3.71 -2.86
C LYS A 374 -32.29 2.43 -2.17
N GLY A 375 -31.80 2.50 -0.93
CA GLY A 375 -31.37 1.31 -0.18
C GLY A 375 -32.44 0.19 -0.09
N ALA A 376 -33.73 0.55 0.04
CA ALA A 376 -34.83 -0.41 0.02
C ALA A 376 -34.97 -1.14 -1.33
N ALA A 377 -34.79 -0.44 -2.45
CA ALA A 377 -34.85 -1.05 -3.77
C ALA A 377 -33.66 -2.00 -4.01
N LEU A 378 -32.49 -1.67 -3.46
CA LEU A 378 -31.35 -2.59 -3.44
C LEU A 378 -31.67 -3.85 -2.62
N ALA A 379 -32.34 -3.71 -1.47
CA ALA A 379 -32.78 -4.85 -0.67
C ALA A 379 -33.75 -5.76 -1.44
N ASP A 380 -34.78 -5.18 -2.07
CA ASP A 380 -35.75 -5.92 -2.89
C ASP A 380 -35.07 -6.64 -4.06
N PHE A 381 -34.05 -6.03 -4.66
CA PHE A 381 -33.24 -6.65 -5.71
C PHE A 381 -32.41 -7.83 -5.17
N LEU A 382 -31.84 -7.68 -3.98
CA LEU A 382 -31.03 -8.68 -3.30
C LEU A 382 -31.84 -9.84 -2.69
N GLU A 383 -33.15 -9.74 -2.51
CA GLU A 383 -33.96 -10.88 -2.07
C GLU A 383 -34.31 -11.86 -3.19
N GLN A 384 -34.22 -11.40 -4.44
CA GLN A 384 -34.60 -12.22 -5.57
C GLN A 384 -33.64 -13.42 -5.70
N PRO A 385 -34.12 -14.55 -6.29
CA PRO A 385 -33.32 -15.75 -6.48
C PRO A 385 -31.97 -15.45 -7.13
N ARG A 386 -30.92 -16.07 -6.60
CA ARG A 386 -29.54 -15.80 -6.98
C ARG A 386 -29.30 -16.16 -8.44
N LYS A 387 -28.73 -15.22 -9.19
CA LYS A 387 -28.26 -15.39 -10.57
C LYS A 387 -26.96 -14.60 -10.72
N ASN A 388 -25.95 -15.15 -11.39
CA ASN A 388 -24.62 -14.51 -11.50
C ASN A 388 -24.66 -13.06 -11.99
N TRP A 389 -25.55 -12.72 -12.93
CA TRP A 389 -25.69 -11.36 -13.42
C TRP A 389 -26.26 -10.38 -12.39
N ARG A 390 -27.09 -10.87 -11.45
CA ARG A 390 -27.62 -10.03 -10.36
C ARG A 390 -26.54 -9.69 -9.35
N ASP A 391 -25.70 -10.66 -9.00
CA ASP A 391 -24.56 -10.42 -8.12
C ASP A 391 -23.63 -9.36 -8.76
N ALA A 392 -23.39 -9.43 -10.07
CA ALA A 392 -22.63 -8.41 -10.80
C ALA A 392 -23.30 -7.01 -10.76
N VAL A 393 -24.62 -6.93 -10.97
CA VAL A 393 -25.37 -5.66 -10.89
C VAL A 393 -25.36 -5.10 -9.47
N ALA A 394 -25.54 -5.94 -8.45
CA ALA A 394 -25.46 -5.53 -7.06
C ALA A 394 -24.04 -5.04 -6.70
N SER A 395 -23.00 -5.75 -7.12
CA SER A 395 -21.61 -5.30 -6.95
C SER A 395 -21.37 -3.96 -7.63
N PHE A 396 -21.88 -3.75 -8.85
CA PHE A 396 -21.78 -2.47 -9.54
C PHE A 396 -22.51 -1.34 -8.79
N TRP A 397 -23.69 -1.62 -8.23
CA TRP A 397 -24.43 -0.64 -7.43
C TRP A 397 -23.68 -0.29 -6.13
N MET A 398 -23.12 -1.30 -5.46
CA MET A 398 -22.26 -1.09 -4.28
C MET A 398 -21.01 -0.29 -4.61
N PHE A 399 -20.35 -0.59 -5.73
CA PHE A 399 -19.24 0.19 -6.25
C PHE A 399 -19.63 1.66 -6.47
N GLY A 400 -20.83 1.91 -7.00
CA GLY A 400 -21.37 3.27 -7.15
C GLY A 400 -21.45 4.03 -5.82
N TYR A 401 -21.90 3.39 -4.73
CA TYR A 401 -21.92 4.04 -3.41
C TYR A 401 -20.52 4.33 -2.88
N VAL A 402 -19.58 3.39 -3.06
CA VAL A 402 -18.19 3.61 -2.64
C VAL A 402 -17.59 4.78 -3.42
N LEU A 403 -17.84 4.85 -4.74
CA LEU A 403 -17.35 5.92 -5.61
C LEU A 403 -17.90 7.29 -5.17
N ILE A 404 -19.21 7.39 -4.92
CA ILE A 404 -19.83 8.62 -4.42
C ILE A 404 -19.23 9.04 -3.09
N ALA A 405 -19.02 8.09 -2.18
CA ALA A 405 -18.42 8.38 -0.88
C ALA A 405 -16.96 8.85 -1.00
N GLY A 406 -16.16 8.23 -1.90
CA GLY A 406 -14.80 8.68 -2.20
C GLY A 406 -14.75 10.08 -2.83
N LEU A 407 -15.65 10.37 -3.78
CA LEU A 407 -15.79 11.70 -4.37
C LEU A 407 -16.21 12.74 -3.33
N ALA A 408 -17.08 12.39 -2.38
CA ALA A 408 -17.45 13.26 -1.28
C ALA A 408 -16.27 13.59 -0.36
N MET A 409 -15.40 12.61 -0.07
CA MET A 409 -14.16 12.84 0.68
C MET A 409 -13.20 13.76 -0.07
N LEU A 410 -13.06 13.57 -1.39
CA LEU A 410 -12.26 14.46 -2.24
C LEU A 410 -12.82 15.88 -2.25
N ALA A 411 -14.13 16.04 -2.41
CA ALA A 411 -14.78 17.34 -2.35
C ALA A 411 -14.59 18.01 -0.98
N LEU A 412 -14.65 17.24 0.11
CA LEU A 412 -14.36 17.74 1.45
C LEU A 412 -12.91 18.23 1.56
N TYR A 413 -11.95 17.45 1.09
CA TYR A 413 -10.54 17.84 1.06
C TYR A 413 -10.32 19.13 0.25
N GLN A 414 -10.88 19.20 -0.96
CA GLN A 414 -10.78 20.40 -1.82
C GLN A 414 -11.46 21.62 -1.17
N GLY A 415 -12.62 21.41 -0.54
CA GLY A 415 -13.30 22.46 0.22
C GLY A 415 -12.45 22.97 1.38
N LEU A 416 -11.87 22.07 2.19
CA LEU A 416 -10.97 22.44 3.28
C LEU A 416 -9.75 23.21 2.77
N GLN A 417 -9.15 22.76 1.66
CA GLN A 417 -8.04 23.48 1.00
C GLN A 417 -8.48 24.86 0.52
N HIS A 418 -9.65 24.98 -0.10
CA HIS A 418 -10.17 26.25 -0.61
C HIS A 418 -10.49 27.26 0.51
N PHE A 419 -11.15 26.81 1.58
CA PHE A 419 -11.64 27.69 2.64
C PHE A 419 -10.63 27.97 3.74
N ILE A 420 -9.83 26.97 4.13
CA ILE A 420 -8.85 27.09 5.22
C ILE A 420 -7.49 27.51 4.66
N GLN A 421 -7.21 27.24 3.37
CA GLN A 421 -5.92 27.47 2.74
C GLN A 421 -4.76 26.89 3.55
N LEU A 422 -5.00 25.75 4.23
CA LEU A 422 -4.01 25.11 5.08
C LEU A 422 -2.98 24.40 4.19
N PRO A 423 -1.74 24.90 4.05
CA PRO A 423 -0.75 24.29 3.19
C PRO A 423 -0.17 23.08 3.92
N ILE A 424 -0.90 21.95 3.96
CA ILE A 424 -0.60 20.79 4.81
C ILE A 424 0.85 20.33 4.61
N ALA A 425 1.31 20.21 3.36
CA ALA A 425 2.68 19.81 3.05
C ALA A 425 3.72 20.79 3.63
N GLN A 426 3.47 22.10 3.51
CA GLN A 426 4.33 23.13 4.09
C GLN A 426 4.30 23.11 5.62
N TRP A 427 3.14 22.89 6.23
CA TRP A 427 3.01 22.79 7.68
C TRP A 427 3.75 21.56 8.22
N LEU A 428 3.61 20.40 7.57
CA LEU A 428 4.36 19.19 7.92
C LEU A 428 5.86 19.38 7.74
N TYR A 429 6.28 20.07 6.67
CA TYR A 429 7.69 20.40 6.45
C TYR A 429 8.25 21.30 7.56
N HIS A 430 7.55 22.37 7.94
CA HIS A 430 7.98 23.25 9.02
C HIS A 430 7.97 22.56 10.38
N PHE A 431 6.97 21.70 10.63
CA PHE A 431 6.93 20.86 11.83
C PHE A 431 8.18 19.99 11.90
N THR A 432 8.54 19.28 10.83
CA THR A 432 9.77 18.47 10.77
C THR A 432 11.03 19.34 10.89
N GLY A 433 11.06 20.50 10.23
CA GLY A 433 12.19 21.42 10.23
C GLY A 433 12.50 22.02 11.59
N TYR A 434 11.50 22.13 12.47
CA TYR A 434 11.70 22.52 13.88
C TYR A 434 12.60 21.54 14.63
N PHE A 435 12.64 20.26 14.24
CA PHE A 435 13.44 19.22 14.91
C PHE A 435 14.74 18.87 14.18
N TYR A 436 14.82 19.06 12.85
CA TYR A 436 15.91 18.51 12.02
C TYR A 436 16.66 19.50 11.12
N GLU A 437 16.63 20.80 11.40
CA GLU A 437 17.36 21.84 10.64
C GLU A 437 17.17 21.70 9.12
N LEU A 438 15.91 21.72 8.67
CA LEU A 438 15.58 21.69 7.24
C LEU A 438 15.86 23.04 6.55
N PRO A 439 16.28 23.04 5.28
CA PRO A 439 16.68 24.25 4.53
C PRO A 439 15.56 25.22 4.12
#